data_AF-A0A1G7V8U5-F1
#
_entry.id   AF-A0A1G7V8U5-F1
#
_cell.length_a   1.000
_cell.length_b   1.000
_cell.length_c   1.000
_cell.angle_alpha   90.00
_cell.angle_beta   90.00
_cell.angle_gamma   90.00
#
_symmetry.space_group_name_H-M   'P 1'
#
loop_
_entity.id
_entity.type
_entity.pdbx_description
1 polymer ?
#
loop_
_entity_poly.entity_id
_entity_poly.type
_entity_poly.pdbx_seq_one_letter_code
_entity_poly.pdbx_strand_id
1 'polypeptide(L)' 'TPERMVRRMATVEPTFATLKRLLNKGRLTCWGLASAASEYSLGVLCYNLMRVINILGVKGALARLC' A
#
# COMPACT_ATOMS: atom_id res chain seq x y z
N THR A 1 -6.18 -15.39 20.26
CA THR A 1 -6.51 -14.58 21.43
C THR A 1 -6.85 -13.17 20.97
N PRO A 2 -7.92 -12.56 21.48
CA PRO A 2 -8.39 -11.21 21.10
C PRO A 2 -7.27 -10.15 21.07
N GLU A 3 -6.32 -10.20 22.00
CA GLU A 3 -5.16 -9.30 22.04
C GLU A 3 -4.29 -9.33 20.77
N ARG A 4 -4.12 -10.51 20.16
CA ARG A 4 -3.39 -10.67 18.89
C ARG A 4 -4.13 -10.04 17.72
N MET A 5 -5.47 -9.99 17.76
CA MET A 5 -6.28 -9.35 16.72
C MET A 5 -6.17 -7.83 16.82
N VAL A 6 -6.22 -7.28 18.03
CA VAL A 6 -6.04 -5.84 18.29
C VAL A 6 -4.66 -5.36 17.83
N ARG A 7 -3.58 -6.09 18.18
CA ARG A 7 -2.22 -5.73 17.76
C ARG A 7 -2.07 -5.74 16.22
N ARG A 8 -2.66 -6.73 15.55
CA ARG A 8 -2.68 -6.78 14.08
C ARG A 8 -3.40 -5.58 13.49
N MET A 9 -4.60 -5.28 13.99
CA MET A 9 -5.38 -4.13 13.55
C MET A 9 -4.59 -2.83 13.70
N ALA A 10 -4.00 -2.58 14.87
CA ALA A 10 -3.22 -1.37 15.13
C ALA A 10 -1.99 -1.22 14.21
N THR A 11 -1.38 -2.35 13.80
CA THR A 11 -0.23 -2.33 12.88
C THR A 11 -0.66 -2.06 11.45
N VAL A 12 -1.83 -2.55 11.07
CA VAL A 12 -2.30 -2.64 9.68
C VAL A 12 -3.16 -1.42 9.30
N GLU A 13 -3.98 -0.91 10.21
CA GLU A 13 -4.85 0.27 9.99
C GLU A 13 -4.11 1.49 9.43
N PRO A 14 -2.94 1.92 9.97
CA PRO A 14 -2.22 3.08 9.44
C PRO A 14 -1.81 2.91 7.97
N THR A 15 -1.44 1.69 7.57
CA THR A 15 -1.06 1.38 6.19
C THR A 15 -2.26 1.49 5.25
N PHE A 16 -3.41 0.94 5.64
CA PHE A 16 -4.65 1.04 4.85
C PHE A 16 -5.21 2.46 4.82
N ALA A 17 -5.09 3.23 5.90
CA ALA A 17 -5.45 4.65 5.91
C ALA A 17 -4.61 5.44 4.89
N THR A 18 -3.32 5.13 4.77
CA THR A 18 -2.42 5.75 3.79
C THR A 18 -2.79 5.35 2.35
N LEU A 19 -3.04 4.05 2.11
CA LEU A 19 -3.49 3.55 0.81
C LEU A 19 -4.80 4.19 0.35
N LYS A 20 -5.79 4.33 1.24
CA LYS A 20 -7.05 5.00 0.93
C LYS A 20 -6.84 6.48 0.58
N ARG A 21 -5.92 7.17 1.26
CA ARG A 21 -5.59 8.57 0.92
C ARG A 21 -4.93 8.68 -0.45
N LEU A 22 -4.04 7.77 -0.80
CA LEU A 22 -3.40 7.70 -2.12
C LEU A 22 -4.44 7.41 -3.23
N LEU A 23 -5.38 6.52 -2.98
CA LEU A 23 -6.46 6.14 -3.92
C LEU A 23 -7.64 7.12 -3.85
N ASN A 24 -7.41 8.41 -4.10
CA ASN A 24 -8.44 9.46 -4.17
C ASN A 24 -9.47 9.39 -3.01
N LYS A 25 -9.00 9.31 -1.77
CA LYS A 25 -9.82 9.15 -0.55
C LYS A 25 -10.66 7.85 -0.53
N GLY A 26 -10.18 6.79 -1.15
CA GLY A 26 -10.82 5.47 -1.22
C GLY A 26 -11.79 5.31 -2.38
N ARG A 27 -11.80 6.24 -3.34
CA ARG A 27 -12.62 6.13 -4.55
C ARG A 27 -11.80 5.54 -5.69
N LEU A 28 -12.27 4.41 -6.20
CA LEU A 28 -11.75 3.83 -7.44
C LEU A 28 -12.33 4.58 -8.63
N THR A 29 -11.50 4.76 -9.64
CA THR A 29 -11.83 5.46 -10.88
C THR A 29 -12.38 4.50 -11.91
N CYS A 30 -11.87 3.26 -11.90
CA CYS A 30 -12.26 2.23 -12.82
C CYS A 30 -13.62 1.60 -12.49
N TRP A 31 -14.37 1.23 -13.53
CA TRP A 31 -15.64 0.50 -13.42
C TRP A 31 -15.45 -0.99 -13.71
N GLY A 32 -16.04 -1.83 -12.87
CA GLY A 32 -15.95 -3.29 -12.95
C GLY A 32 -14.89 -3.87 -12.00
N LEU A 33 -15.10 -5.12 -11.56
CA LEU A 33 -14.27 -5.74 -10.53
C LEU A 33 -12.81 -5.95 -10.97
N ALA A 34 -12.60 -6.39 -12.20
CA ALA A 34 -11.25 -6.68 -12.72
C ALA A 34 -10.38 -5.41 -12.86
N SER A 35 -10.98 -4.31 -13.30
CA SER A 35 -10.30 -3.02 -13.46
C SER A 35 -10.07 -2.36 -12.10
N ALA A 36 -11.06 -2.40 -11.20
CA ALA A 36 -10.94 -1.98 -9.80
C ALA A 36 -9.82 -2.73 -9.05
N ALA A 37 -9.71 -4.05 -9.26
CA ALA A 37 -8.66 -4.87 -8.67
C ALA A 37 -7.27 -4.48 -9.19
N SER A 38 -7.16 -4.18 -10.49
CA SER A 38 -5.92 -3.69 -11.11
C SER A 38 -5.52 -2.32 -10.55
N GLU A 39 -6.46 -1.38 -10.44
CA GLU A 39 -6.22 -0.04 -9.86
C GLU A 39 -5.74 -0.13 -8.41
N TYR A 40 -6.41 -0.97 -7.61
CA TYR A 40 -6.01 -1.19 -6.22
C TYR A 40 -4.61 -1.82 -6.12
N SER A 41 -4.31 -2.81 -6.96
CA SER A 41 -3.00 -3.47 -7.00
C SER A 41 -1.88 -2.48 -7.35
N LEU A 42 -2.13 -1.57 -8.29
CA LEU A 42 -1.19 -0.52 -8.65
C LEU A 42 -0.97 0.48 -7.49
N GLY A 43 -2.04 0.84 -6.78
CA GLY A 43 -1.94 1.68 -5.57
C GLY A 43 -1.08 1.03 -4.47
N VAL A 44 -1.26 -0.28 -4.24
CA VAL A 44 -0.45 -1.06 -3.29
C VAL A 44 1.01 -1.12 -3.72
N LEU A 45 1.28 -1.35 -5.01
CA LEU A 45 2.64 -1.36 -5.54
C LEU A 45 3.33 0.00 -5.34
N CYS A 46 2.64 1.10 -5.66
CA CYS A 46 3.15 2.46 -5.46
C CYS A 46 3.51 2.71 -3.98
N TYR A 47 2.60 2.37 -3.06
CA TYR A 47 2.86 2.48 -1.61
C TYR A 47 4.09 1.67 -1.18
N ASN A 48 4.22 0.43 -1.66
CA ASN A 48 5.37 -0.41 -1.34
C ASN A 48 6.68 0.18 -1.87
N LEU A 49 6.68 0.71 -3.10
CA LEU A 49 7.86 1.37 -3.67
C LEU A 49 8.26 2.61 -2.86
N MET A 50 7.30 3.46 -2.50
CA MET A 50 7.55 4.62 -1.62
C MET A 50 8.14 4.18 -0.28
N ARG A 51 7.63 3.09 0.30
CA ARG A 51 8.14 2.53 1.55
C ARG A 51 9.57 2.00 1.41
N VAL A 52 9.85 1.25 0.34
CA VAL A 52 11.20 0.73 0.06
C VAL A 52 12.19 1.87 -0.12
N ILE A 53 11.83 2.90 -0.88
CA ILE A 53 12.67 4.10 -1.08
C ILE A 53 12.90 4.83 0.24
N ASN A 54 11.87 4.98 1.09
CA ASN A 54 12.03 5.64 2.39
C ASN A 54 12.92 4.86 3.37
N ILE A 55 12.95 3.53 3.29
CA ILE A 55 13.75 2.68 4.19
C ILE A 55 15.18 2.49 3.68
N LEU A 56 15.35 2.21 2.39
CA LEU A 56 16.65 1.85 1.78
C LEU A 56 17.34 3.02 1.08
N GLY A 57 16.63 4.12 0.82
CA GLY A 57 17.05 5.18 -0.07
C GLY A 57 16.97 4.78 -1.55
N VAL A 58 17.00 5.77 -2.45
CA VAL A 58 16.90 5.55 -3.91
C VAL A 58 18.03 4.65 -4.43
N LYS A 59 19.27 4.89 -3.99
CA LYS A 59 20.44 4.09 -4.40
C LYS A 59 20.36 2.65 -3.90
N GLY A 60 19.91 2.45 -2.65
CA GLY A 60 19.75 1.12 -2.06
C GLY A 60 18.59 0.32 -2.66
N ALA A 61 17.54 1.00 -3.13
CA ALA A 61 16.45 0.39 -3.87
C ALA A 61 16.89 -0.06 -5.27
N LEU A 62 17.57 0.81 -6.03
CA LEU A 62 18.02 0.50 -7.39
C LEU A 62 19.04 -0.65 -7.42
N ALA A 63 19.98 -0.67 -6.48
CA ALA A 63 20.99 -1.72 -6.37
C ALA A 63 20.44 -3.13 -6.05
N ARG A 64 19.15 -3.25 -5.67
CA ARG A 64 18.49 -4.54 -5.44
C ARG A 64 17.53 -4.95 -6.56
N LEU A 65 17.23 -4.02 -7.47
CA LEU A 65 16.35 -4.26 -8.62
C LEU A 65 17.15 -4.66 -9.87
N CYS A 66 18.40 -4.17 -9.98
CA CYS A 66 19.38 -4.57 -10.99
C CYS A 66 20.26 -5.69 -10.46
#